data_AF-A0A928GHH7-F1
#
_entry.id   AF-A0A928GHH7-F1
#
_cell.length_a   1.000
_cell.length_b   1.000
_cell.length_c   1.000
_cell.angle_alpha   90.00
_cell.angle_beta   90.00
_cell.angle_gamma   90.00
#
_symmetry.space_group_name_H-M   'P 1'
#
loop_
_entity.id
_entity.type
_entity.pdbx_description
1 polymer ?
#
loop_
_entity_poly.entity_id
_entity_poly.type
_entity_poly.pdbx_seq_one_letter_code
_entity_poly.pdbx_strand_id
1 'polypeptide(L)'
;MKRYISTLCTMLVCSMLVTSCLKDSDEKNVQYYNDTAIASFKLALVNRYVHTTSSTGADSVYKSTLSDPVVFTIDQQQHKIYNTDSLPSDVDINHVLATITSKNSGTVVVNYPASDGQDSLLYYNSTDSIDFEKLQDLRVYAQDGSGYRSYKVTINIHKAQTNKMIWEQKSIADLPIDTKKTMWEQIAINAGMKQLIGYGTVETYAYNNEDQLMVSRDNGETWTADSLDEDATWLPTENFAFVSWPFAANDSTDYQLLVGVNNNNSTACVVWRKIAEYSKHSMPSKWVLIPTADHGKYYLPKMDNLNLVRFNSAVLAIGTDKKIYVSRDQGITWKTSSKYTLPDELGTNNLSATTDDDGYLWLVGIDTGEVWRGMIIE
;
A
#
# COMPACT_ATOMS: atom_id res chain seq x y z
N MET A 1 -32.66 -82.27 -67.76
CA MET A 1 -31.27 -81.93 -67.40
C MET A 1 -31.31 -80.93 -66.26
N LYS A 2 -31.19 -81.40 -65.01
CA LYS A 2 -30.01 -81.22 -64.13
C LYS A 2 -29.73 -79.73 -63.86
N ARG A 3 -30.31 -79.19 -62.79
CA ARG A 3 -29.65 -78.99 -61.46
C ARG A 3 -28.44 -78.04 -61.54
N TYR A 4 -28.66 -76.74 -61.77
CA TYR A 4 -27.61 -75.71 -61.61
C TYR A 4 -28.07 -74.38 -60.97
N ILE A 5 -29.31 -74.26 -60.49
CA ILE A 5 -29.75 -73.03 -59.78
C ILE A 5 -29.37 -73.09 -58.29
N SER A 6 -29.35 -74.29 -57.68
CA SER A 6 -28.95 -74.45 -56.27
C SER A 6 -27.47 -74.11 -56.03
N THR A 7 -26.60 -74.32 -57.02
CA THR A 7 -25.15 -74.07 -56.88
C THR A 7 -24.82 -72.57 -56.96
N LEU A 8 -25.63 -71.75 -57.64
CA LEU A 8 -25.45 -70.30 -57.73
C LEU A 8 -25.89 -69.59 -56.45
N CYS A 9 -26.95 -70.06 -55.78
CA CYS A 9 -27.39 -69.52 -54.49
C CYS A 9 -26.44 -69.89 -53.33
N THR A 10 -25.78 -71.06 -53.35
CA THR A 10 -24.75 -71.39 -52.34
C THR A 10 -23.41 -70.68 -52.55
N MET A 11 -23.04 -70.31 -53.78
CA MET A 11 -21.85 -69.48 -54.03
C MET A 11 -22.04 -68.00 -53.66
N LEU A 12 -23.28 -67.48 -53.64
CA LEU A 12 -23.58 -66.11 -53.22
C LEU A 12 -23.72 -65.95 -51.69
N VAL A 13 -23.95 -67.05 -50.95
CA VAL A 13 -24.04 -67.04 -49.48
C VAL A 13 -22.68 -67.32 -48.82
N CYS A 14 -21.78 -68.08 -49.46
CA CYS A 14 -20.43 -68.31 -48.95
C CYS A 14 -19.48 -67.11 -49.10
N SER A 15 -19.79 -66.12 -49.96
CA SER A 15 -19.07 -64.83 -50.00
C SER A 15 -19.56 -63.84 -48.94
N MET A 16 -20.66 -64.11 -48.24
CA MET A 16 -21.19 -63.26 -47.15
C MET A 16 -20.82 -63.72 -45.73
N LEU A 17 -20.08 -64.83 -45.58
CA LEU A 17 -19.73 -65.40 -44.26
C LEU A 17 -18.23 -65.39 -43.93
N VAL A 18 -17.37 -64.76 -44.74
CA VAL A 18 -15.92 -64.66 -44.48
C VAL A 18 -15.41 -63.24 -44.25
N THR A 19 -16.27 -62.31 -43.81
CA THR A 19 -15.80 -61.08 -43.14
C THR A 19 -15.98 -61.17 -41.62
N SER A 20 -15.80 -62.37 -41.05
CA SER A 20 -15.30 -62.46 -39.67
C SER A 20 -13.77 -62.34 -39.73
N CYS A 21 -13.22 -61.26 -39.17
CA CYS A 21 -11.79 -60.95 -39.06
C CYS A 21 -11.14 -60.12 -40.19
N LEU A 22 -11.77 -59.00 -40.55
CA LEU A 22 -11.13 -57.74 -40.19
C LEU A 22 -11.86 -57.28 -38.94
N LYS A 23 -11.38 -57.68 -37.75
CA LYS A 23 -11.67 -56.89 -36.56
C LYS A 23 -10.99 -55.57 -36.88
N ASP A 24 -11.82 -54.62 -37.26
CA ASP A 24 -11.38 -53.28 -37.60
C ASP A 24 -10.46 -52.83 -36.48
N SER A 25 -9.27 -52.45 -36.91
CA SER A 25 -8.13 -52.12 -36.07
C SER A 25 -8.56 -51.14 -35.01
N ASP A 26 -8.45 -51.53 -33.74
CA ASP A 26 -8.62 -50.65 -32.59
C ASP A 26 -9.73 -49.61 -32.80
N GLU A 27 -11.01 -50.00 -32.69
CA GLU A 27 -12.01 -49.03 -32.23
C GLU A 27 -11.52 -48.58 -30.84
N LYS A 28 -10.63 -47.59 -30.83
CA LYS A 28 -10.42 -46.72 -29.70
C LYS A 28 -11.80 -46.16 -29.46
N ASN A 29 -12.52 -46.72 -28.48
CA ASN A 29 -13.69 -46.08 -27.92
C ASN A 29 -13.20 -44.75 -27.38
N VAL A 30 -13.22 -43.71 -28.23
CA VAL A 30 -12.86 -42.36 -27.85
C VAL A 30 -14.01 -41.90 -26.98
N GLN A 31 -13.81 -41.99 -25.66
CA GLN A 31 -14.76 -41.50 -24.69
C GLN A 31 -14.75 -39.97 -24.75
N TYR A 32 -15.85 -39.38 -25.22
CA TYR A 32 -16.08 -37.94 -25.16
C TYR A 32 -16.80 -37.60 -23.85
N TYR A 33 -16.39 -36.49 -23.24
CA TYR A 33 -16.94 -36.03 -21.96
C TYR A 33 -17.91 -34.87 -22.16
N ASN A 34 -18.96 -34.85 -21.34
CA ASN A 34 -19.98 -33.79 -21.31
C ASN A 34 -19.69 -32.71 -20.25
N ASP A 35 -18.53 -32.75 -19.59
CA ASP A 35 -18.14 -31.76 -18.60
C ASP A 35 -17.95 -30.38 -19.24
N THR A 36 -18.55 -29.36 -18.63
CA THR A 36 -18.47 -27.95 -19.05
C THR A 36 -17.84 -27.07 -17.97
N ALA A 37 -17.02 -27.66 -17.09
CA ALA A 37 -16.47 -26.94 -15.95
C ALA A 37 -15.11 -26.32 -16.27
N ILE A 38 -14.89 -25.06 -15.85
CA ILE A 38 -13.53 -24.54 -15.67
C ILE A 38 -12.94 -25.22 -14.43
N ALA A 39 -11.79 -25.89 -14.59
CA ALA A 39 -11.10 -26.62 -13.54
C ALA A 39 -10.06 -25.75 -12.81
N SER A 40 -9.40 -24.85 -13.53
CA SER A 40 -8.49 -23.86 -12.92
C SER A 40 -8.53 -22.54 -13.67
N PHE A 41 -8.28 -21.45 -12.93
CA PHE A 41 -8.18 -20.10 -13.45
C PHE A 41 -7.10 -19.34 -12.66
N LYS A 42 -6.19 -18.69 -13.37
CA LYS A 42 -5.15 -17.82 -12.81
C LYS A 42 -4.85 -16.66 -13.75
N LEU A 43 -4.42 -15.54 -13.21
CA LEU A 43 -3.76 -14.50 -13.99
C LEU A 43 -2.27 -14.80 -14.01
N ALA A 44 -1.74 -15.21 -15.16
CA ALA A 44 -0.34 -15.54 -15.32
C ALA A 44 0.54 -14.29 -15.31
N LEU A 45 0.07 -13.21 -15.93
CA LEU A 45 0.81 -11.95 -16.03
C LEU A 45 -0.16 -10.76 -16.02
N VAL A 46 0.05 -9.85 -15.07
CA VAL A 46 -0.68 -8.57 -14.98
C VAL A 46 0.34 -7.44 -14.88
N ASN A 47 0.22 -6.42 -15.73
CA ASN A 47 1.12 -5.26 -15.67
C ASN A 47 0.58 -4.19 -14.71
N ARG A 48 1.48 -3.42 -14.12
CA ARG A 48 1.21 -2.21 -13.33
C ARG A 48 1.92 -1.03 -13.95
N TYR A 49 1.25 0.11 -14.02
CA TYR A 49 1.80 1.36 -14.55
C TYR A 49 1.84 2.40 -13.43
N VAL A 50 3.05 2.71 -12.94
CA VAL A 50 3.27 3.68 -11.86
C VAL A 50 3.83 4.96 -12.46
N HIS A 51 3.11 6.06 -12.30
CA HIS A 51 3.56 7.40 -12.68
C HIS A 51 4.50 7.96 -11.59
N THR A 52 5.68 8.42 -12.01
CA THR A 52 6.68 9.05 -11.14
C THR A 52 7.35 10.21 -11.87
N THR A 53 7.98 11.11 -11.13
CA THR A 53 8.88 12.12 -11.69
C THR A 53 10.31 11.58 -11.72
N SER A 54 11.02 11.77 -12.83
CA SER A 54 12.42 11.39 -12.97
C SER A 54 13.32 12.29 -12.11
N SER A 55 14.59 11.91 -11.92
CA SER A 55 15.59 12.74 -11.24
C SER A 55 15.84 14.10 -11.92
N THR A 56 15.34 14.30 -13.14
CA THR A 56 15.41 15.56 -13.89
C THR A 56 14.08 16.31 -13.91
N GLY A 57 13.08 15.86 -13.14
CA GLY A 57 11.77 16.50 -13.02
C GLY A 57 10.80 16.26 -14.18
N ALA A 58 11.06 15.28 -15.05
CA ALA A 58 10.15 14.92 -16.15
C ALA A 58 9.21 13.78 -15.72
N ASP A 59 7.98 13.77 -16.24
CA ASP A 59 7.05 12.66 -16.03
C ASP A 59 7.60 11.37 -16.62
N SER A 60 7.53 10.30 -15.84
CA SER A 60 8.02 8.96 -16.18
C SER A 60 6.99 7.92 -15.76
N VAL A 61 6.86 6.86 -16.55
CA VAL A 61 6.00 5.71 -16.24
C VAL A 61 6.88 4.50 -16.08
N TYR A 62 6.85 3.89 -14.90
CA TYR A 62 7.49 2.61 -14.65
C TYR A 62 6.47 1.47 -14.84
N LYS A 63 6.85 0.50 -15.67
CA LYS A 63 6.09 -0.74 -15.86
C LYS A 63 6.65 -1.80 -14.92
N SER A 64 5.82 -2.28 -14.00
CA SER A 64 6.09 -3.49 -13.23
C SER A 64 5.18 -4.63 -13.68
N THR A 65 5.60 -5.87 -13.49
CA THR A 65 4.82 -7.04 -13.87
C THR A 65 4.61 -7.93 -12.64
N LEU A 66 3.37 -8.27 -12.38
CA LEU A 66 2.99 -9.26 -11.37
C LEU A 66 2.79 -10.62 -12.05
N SER A 67 3.38 -11.66 -11.46
CA SER A 67 3.20 -13.05 -11.87
C SER A 67 2.42 -13.81 -10.81
N ASP A 68 1.35 -14.52 -11.20
CA ASP A 68 0.43 -15.22 -10.29
C ASP A 68 0.00 -14.37 -9.07
N PRO A 69 -0.53 -13.15 -9.28
CA PRO A 69 -0.67 -12.15 -8.22
C PRO A 69 -1.70 -12.50 -7.14
N VAL A 70 -2.67 -13.36 -7.48
CA VAL A 70 -3.78 -13.67 -6.59
C VAL A 70 -4.41 -15.02 -6.90
N VAL A 71 -5.01 -15.64 -5.88
CA VAL A 71 -5.77 -16.89 -6.01
C VAL A 71 -7.23 -16.59 -6.34
N PHE A 72 -7.78 -17.32 -7.31
CA PHE A 72 -9.18 -17.24 -7.71
C PHE A 72 -10.01 -18.38 -7.13
N THR A 73 -11.24 -18.06 -6.74
CA THR A 73 -12.30 -19.01 -6.43
C THR A 73 -13.13 -19.25 -7.68
N ILE A 74 -13.41 -20.52 -7.98
CA ILE A 74 -14.36 -20.93 -9.04
C ILE A 74 -15.61 -21.47 -8.35
N ASP A 75 -16.66 -20.66 -8.29
CA ASP A 75 -17.96 -21.08 -7.81
C ASP A 75 -18.69 -21.82 -8.93
N GLN A 76 -18.65 -23.16 -8.86
CA GLN A 76 -19.27 -24.05 -9.83
C GLN A 76 -20.80 -24.02 -9.80
N GLN A 77 -21.42 -23.56 -8.70
CA GLN A 77 -22.88 -23.54 -8.54
C GLN A 77 -23.46 -22.22 -9.08
N GLN A 78 -22.80 -21.10 -8.79
CA GLN A 78 -23.21 -19.77 -9.27
C GLN A 78 -22.60 -19.39 -10.61
N HIS A 79 -21.68 -20.21 -11.13
CA HIS A 79 -20.91 -19.95 -12.34
C HIS A 79 -20.14 -18.62 -12.29
N LYS A 80 -19.40 -18.40 -11.20
CA LYS A 80 -18.60 -17.20 -10.98
C LYS A 80 -17.13 -17.55 -10.79
N ILE A 81 -16.26 -16.67 -11.25
CA ILE A 81 -14.82 -16.73 -11.00
C ILE A 81 -14.39 -15.40 -10.42
N TYR A 82 -13.81 -15.40 -9.23
CA TYR A 82 -13.40 -14.16 -8.56
C TYR A 82 -12.23 -14.35 -7.60
N ASN A 83 -11.39 -13.33 -7.45
CA ASN A 83 -10.36 -13.28 -6.42
C ASN A 83 -10.95 -12.77 -5.10
N THR A 84 -10.60 -13.41 -3.98
CA THR A 84 -11.06 -12.98 -2.65
C THR A 84 -10.26 -11.78 -2.15
N ASP A 85 -8.96 -11.78 -2.39
CA ASP A 85 -8.08 -10.63 -2.14
C ASP A 85 -8.00 -9.76 -3.39
N SER A 86 -7.99 -8.44 -3.25
CA SER A 86 -8.04 -7.52 -4.39
C SER A 86 -6.66 -7.28 -4.98
N LEU A 87 -6.57 -7.05 -6.29
CA LEU A 87 -5.35 -6.58 -6.93
C LEU A 87 -5.09 -5.10 -6.58
N PRO A 88 -3.83 -4.62 -6.66
CA PRO A 88 -3.50 -3.19 -6.60
C PRO A 88 -4.37 -2.35 -7.55
N SER A 89 -4.69 -1.10 -7.18
CA SER A 89 -5.59 -0.25 -7.98
C SER A 89 -5.00 0.19 -9.33
N ASP A 90 -3.70 0.02 -9.53
CA ASP A 90 -2.90 0.49 -10.66
C ASP A 90 -2.52 -0.63 -11.65
N VAL A 91 -3.23 -1.76 -11.58
CA VAL A 91 -3.08 -2.86 -12.54
C VAL A 91 -3.79 -2.55 -13.86
N ASP A 92 -3.20 -3.00 -14.96
CA ASP A 92 -3.82 -3.03 -16.28
C ASP A 92 -4.57 -4.36 -16.45
N ILE A 93 -5.90 -4.28 -16.38
CA ILE A 93 -6.80 -5.43 -16.60
C ILE A 93 -7.22 -5.59 -18.07
N ASN A 94 -6.74 -4.73 -18.97
CA ASN A 94 -7.07 -4.76 -20.40
C ASN A 94 -6.10 -5.62 -21.20
N HIS A 95 -4.91 -5.89 -20.65
CA HIS A 95 -3.86 -6.69 -21.29
C HIS A 95 -3.30 -7.75 -20.34
N VAL A 96 -4.14 -8.72 -19.97
CA VAL A 96 -3.77 -9.74 -18.99
C VAL A 96 -3.58 -11.10 -19.64
N LEU A 97 -2.48 -11.79 -19.33
CA LEU A 97 -2.35 -13.21 -19.65
C LEU A 97 -3.01 -14.04 -18.57
N ALA A 98 -3.90 -14.95 -18.96
CA ALA A 98 -4.57 -15.86 -18.05
C ALA A 98 -4.23 -17.31 -18.37
N THR A 99 -4.13 -18.15 -17.33
CA THR A 99 -4.08 -19.61 -17.47
C THR A 99 -5.44 -20.17 -17.07
N ILE A 100 -6.13 -20.78 -18.03
CA ILE A 100 -7.48 -21.32 -17.87
C ILE A 100 -7.45 -22.78 -18.32
N THR A 101 -7.90 -23.69 -17.45
CA THR A 101 -8.05 -25.11 -17.82
C THR A 101 -9.49 -25.53 -17.63
N SER A 102 -9.99 -26.34 -18.56
CA SER A 102 -11.29 -26.98 -18.47
C SER A 102 -11.14 -28.40 -17.92
N LYS A 103 -12.22 -28.91 -17.33
CA LYS A 103 -12.31 -30.32 -16.98
C LYS A 103 -12.49 -31.16 -18.25
N ASN A 104 -11.79 -32.29 -18.31
CA ASN A 104 -11.91 -33.28 -19.40
C ASN A 104 -11.80 -32.68 -20.81
N SER A 105 -10.90 -31.71 -20.99
CA SER A 105 -10.55 -31.11 -22.29
C SER A 105 -11.72 -30.40 -23.01
N GLY A 106 -12.65 -29.80 -22.26
CA GLY A 106 -13.65 -28.90 -22.84
C GLY A 106 -13.01 -27.67 -23.52
N THR A 107 -13.65 -27.14 -24.55
CA THR A 107 -13.11 -25.99 -25.30
C THR A 107 -13.48 -24.69 -24.62
N VAL A 108 -12.48 -23.90 -24.22
CA VAL A 108 -12.67 -22.58 -23.61
C VAL A 108 -12.73 -21.49 -24.68
N VAL A 109 -13.71 -20.62 -24.60
CA VAL A 109 -13.80 -19.39 -25.41
C VAL A 109 -14.01 -18.17 -24.53
N VAL A 110 -13.50 -17.04 -25.01
CA VAL A 110 -13.65 -15.71 -24.42
C VAL A 110 -14.78 -15.00 -25.17
N ASN A 111 -15.78 -14.51 -24.43
CA ASN A 111 -16.91 -13.80 -25.01
C ASN A 111 -16.81 -12.30 -24.76
N TYR A 112 -16.87 -11.53 -25.84
CA TYR A 112 -16.94 -10.07 -25.83
C TYR A 112 -18.27 -9.59 -26.42
N PRO A 113 -18.73 -8.38 -26.06
CA PRO A 113 -19.90 -7.79 -26.69
C PRO A 113 -19.64 -7.48 -28.17
N ALA A 114 -20.55 -7.90 -29.06
CA ALA A 114 -20.55 -7.46 -30.46
C ALA A 114 -21.38 -6.18 -30.65
N SER A 115 -21.09 -5.41 -31.71
CA SER A 115 -21.75 -4.12 -32.00
C SER A 115 -23.24 -4.23 -32.32
N ASP A 116 -23.71 -5.42 -32.68
CA ASP A 116 -25.11 -5.75 -32.98
C ASP A 116 -25.86 -6.35 -31.78
N GLY A 117 -25.21 -6.43 -30.61
CA GLY A 117 -25.78 -7.03 -29.40
C GLY A 117 -25.65 -8.56 -29.33
N GLN A 118 -25.01 -9.19 -30.31
CA GLN A 118 -24.73 -10.63 -30.31
C GLN A 118 -23.41 -10.95 -29.56
N ASP A 119 -23.15 -12.24 -29.36
CA ASP A 119 -21.90 -12.71 -28.77
C ASP A 119 -20.74 -12.65 -29.79
N SER A 120 -19.57 -12.20 -29.36
CA SER A 120 -18.31 -12.31 -30.10
C SER A 120 -17.39 -13.31 -29.41
N LEU A 121 -17.36 -14.55 -29.93
CA LEU A 121 -16.63 -15.67 -29.33
C LEU A 121 -15.24 -15.83 -29.96
N LEU A 122 -14.21 -15.83 -29.12
CA LEU A 122 -12.82 -16.06 -29.51
C LEU A 122 -12.27 -17.30 -28.78
N TYR A 123 -11.51 -18.15 -29.48
CA TYR A 123 -10.83 -19.26 -28.82
C TYR A 123 -9.82 -18.74 -27.81
N TYR A 124 -9.84 -19.33 -26.61
CA TYR A 124 -8.84 -19.01 -25.60
C TYR A 124 -7.46 -19.57 -25.99
N ASN A 125 -6.43 -18.74 -25.82
CA ASN A 125 -5.04 -19.12 -25.88
C ASN A 125 -4.29 -18.48 -24.71
N SER A 126 -3.46 -19.26 -24.01
CA SER A 126 -2.67 -18.78 -22.87
C SER A 126 -1.63 -17.72 -23.22
N THR A 127 -1.27 -17.56 -24.49
CA THR A 127 -0.32 -16.53 -24.95
C THR A 127 -0.98 -15.22 -25.34
N ASP A 128 -2.30 -15.21 -25.48
CA ASP A 128 -3.05 -14.04 -25.93
C ASP A 128 -3.61 -13.30 -24.71
N SER A 129 -3.52 -11.97 -24.73
CA SER A 129 -4.07 -11.16 -23.64
C SER A 129 -5.59 -11.08 -23.70
N ILE A 130 -6.23 -11.14 -22.53
CA ILE A 130 -7.66 -10.95 -22.34
C ILE A 130 -7.89 -9.53 -21.79
N ASP A 131 -8.89 -8.85 -22.35
CA ASP A 131 -9.38 -7.55 -21.87
C ASP A 131 -10.53 -7.80 -20.88
N PHE A 132 -10.21 -7.79 -19.59
CA PHE A 132 -11.19 -8.06 -18.53
C PHE A 132 -12.14 -6.89 -18.25
N GLU A 133 -11.90 -5.68 -18.77
CA GLU A 133 -12.89 -4.59 -18.73
C GLU A 133 -14.05 -4.84 -19.68
N LYS A 134 -13.76 -5.44 -20.84
CA LYS A 134 -14.78 -5.73 -21.87
C LYS A 134 -15.32 -7.15 -21.81
N LEU A 135 -14.70 -8.03 -21.03
CA LEU A 135 -15.10 -9.42 -20.92
C LEU A 135 -16.55 -9.54 -20.46
N GLN A 136 -17.38 -10.22 -21.25
CA GLN A 136 -18.75 -10.54 -20.84
C GLN A 136 -18.77 -11.81 -19.99
N ASP A 137 -18.21 -12.90 -20.52
CA ASP A 137 -18.06 -14.18 -19.83
C ASP A 137 -16.99 -15.07 -20.46
N LEU A 138 -16.61 -16.12 -19.74
CA LEU A 138 -15.88 -17.26 -20.28
C LEU A 138 -16.84 -18.42 -20.49
N ARG A 139 -16.76 -19.09 -21.64
CA ARG A 139 -17.59 -20.28 -21.91
C ARG A 139 -16.74 -21.51 -22.09
N VAL A 140 -17.20 -22.63 -21.53
CA VAL A 140 -16.59 -23.94 -21.74
C VAL A 140 -17.59 -24.84 -22.42
N TYR A 141 -17.27 -25.24 -23.65
CA TYR A 141 -18.04 -26.20 -24.43
C TYR A 141 -17.57 -27.61 -24.10
N ALA A 142 -18.52 -28.53 -23.92
CA ALA A 142 -18.22 -29.93 -23.69
C ALA A 142 -17.50 -30.53 -24.90
N GLN A 143 -16.65 -31.52 -24.66
CA GLN A 143 -15.90 -32.20 -25.72
C GLN A 143 -16.82 -32.95 -26.70
N ASP A 144 -17.94 -33.46 -26.21
CA ASP A 144 -18.99 -34.12 -27.00
C ASP A 144 -19.94 -33.13 -27.71
N GLY A 145 -19.80 -31.83 -27.48
CA GLY A 145 -20.66 -30.78 -28.05
C GLY A 145 -22.06 -30.70 -27.44
N SER A 146 -22.35 -31.42 -26.35
CA SER A 146 -23.68 -31.49 -25.73
C SER A 146 -24.18 -30.16 -25.17
N GLY A 147 -23.27 -29.21 -24.91
CA GLY A 147 -23.61 -27.87 -24.47
C GLY A 147 -22.40 -27.09 -23.98
N TYR A 148 -22.67 -25.97 -23.33
CA TYR A 148 -21.65 -25.15 -22.69
C TYR A 148 -22.13 -24.62 -21.34
N ARG A 149 -21.17 -24.17 -20.53
CA ARG A 149 -21.42 -23.38 -19.32
C ARG A 149 -20.70 -22.05 -19.45
N SER A 150 -21.38 -20.97 -19.09
CA SER A 150 -20.84 -19.62 -19.04
C SER A 150 -20.47 -19.26 -17.60
N TYR A 151 -19.30 -18.65 -17.40
CA TYR A 151 -18.80 -18.15 -16.13
C TYR A 151 -18.61 -16.64 -16.20
N LYS A 152 -19.23 -15.93 -15.25
CA LYS A 152 -18.94 -14.52 -15.03
C LYS A 152 -17.64 -14.38 -14.25
N VAL A 153 -16.65 -13.71 -14.84
CA VAL A 153 -15.39 -13.39 -14.17
C VAL A 153 -15.52 -12.01 -13.51
N THR A 154 -15.03 -11.88 -12.28
CA THR A 154 -14.94 -10.61 -11.57
C THR A 154 -13.56 -10.48 -10.97
N ILE A 155 -12.80 -9.50 -11.43
CA ILE A 155 -11.48 -9.17 -10.87
C ILE A 155 -11.68 -8.03 -9.88
N ASN A 156 -11.53 -8.33 -8.60
CA ASN A 156 -11.56 -7.32 -7.54
C ASN A 156 -10.23 -6.56 -7.51
N ILE A 157 -10.32 -5.22 -7.53
CA ILE A 157 -9.20 -4.28 -7.48
C ILE A 157 -9.42 -3.29 -6.32
N HIS A 158 -8.34 -2.85 -5.69
CA HIS A 158 -8.42 -1.75 -4.72
C HIS A 158 -8.95 -0.50 -5.42
N LYS A 159 -9.85 0.22 -4.76
CA LYS A 159 -10.44 1.47 -5.30
C LYS A 159 -9.54 2.69 -5.06
N ALA A 160 -8.55 2.57 -4.20
CA ALA A 160 -7.64 3.63 -3.82
C ALA A 160 -6.18 3.19 -4.04
N GLN A 161 -5.33 4.14 -4.41
CA GLN A 161 -3.91 3.88 -4.62
C GLN A 161 -3.24 3.43 -3.32
N THR A 162 -2.64 2.24 -3.35
CA THR A 162 -1.81 1.73 -2.26
C THR A 162 -0.42 2.38 -2.30
N ASN A 163 0.24 2.49 -1.16
CA ASN A 163 1.61 2.98 -1.01
C ASN A 163 1.86 4.44 -1.47
N LYS A 164 0.83 5.28 -1.45
CA LYS A 164 0.92 6.73 -1.64
C LYS A 164 0.01 7.45 -0.64
N MET A 165 0.40 8.67 -0.24
CA MET A 165 -0.50 9.56 0.48
C MET A 165 -1.76 9.82 -0.34
N ILE A 166 -2.91 9.58 0.29
CA ILE A 166 -4.22 9.95 -0.21
C ILE A 166 -4.69 11.11 0.66
N TRP A 167 -5.01 12.23 0.02
CA TRP A 167 -5.44 13.45 0.68
C TRP A 167 -6.91 13.72 0.43
N GLU A 168 -7.60 14.20 1.46
CA GLU A 168 -8.96 14.67 1.42
C GLU A 168 -9.02 16.06 2.06
N GLN A 169 -9.64 17.02 1.37
CA GLN A 169 -9.86 18.34 1.94
C GLN A 169 -10.95 18.27 3.01
N LYS A 170 -10.71 18.95 4.14
CA LYS A 170 -11.60 18.97 5.31
C LYS A 170 -11.88 20.41 5.75
N SER A 171 -12.77 20.54 6.72
CA SER A 171 -13.04 21.82 7.37
C SER A 171 -12.29 21.91 8.70
N ILE A 172 -12.16 23.13 9.23
CA ILE A 172 -11.59 23.36 10.57
C ILE A 172 -12.34 22.60 11.68
N ALA A 173 -13.64 22.31 11.48
CA ALA A 173 -14.45 21.58 12.44
C ALA A 173 -14.10 20.09 12.53
N ASP A 174 -13.41 19.55 11.51
CA ASP A 174 -12.97 18.16 11.47
C ASP A 174 -11.60 17.95 12.14
N LEU A 175 -10.86 19.02 12.47
CA LEU A 175 -9.52 18.93 13.02
C LEU A 175 -9.51 18.24 14.39
N PRO A 176 -8.53 17.36 14.67
CA PRO A 176 -8.35 16.80 15.98
C PRO A 176 -7.96 17.89 16.98
N ILE A 177 -8.60 17.87 18.15
CA ILE A 177 -8.31 18.83 19.24
C ILE A 177 -7.33 18.17 20.22
N ASP A 178 -6.11 18.71 20.28
CA ASP A 178 -5.15 18.35 21.32
C ASP A 178 -5.38 19.19 22.58
N THR A 179 -6.30 18.72 23.42
CA THR A 179 -6.61 19.37 24.71
C THR A 179 -5.44 19.36 25.70
N LYS A 180 -4.52 18.39 25.57
CA LYS A 180 -3.35 18.28 26.46
C LYS A 180 -2.32 19.35 26.15
N LYS A 181 -2.08 19.65 24.86
CA LYS A 181 -1.16 20.71 24.46
C LYS A 181 -1.55 22.06 25.06
N THR A 182 -2.80 22.50 24.91
CA THR A 182 -3.25 23.78 25.46
C THR A 182 -3.13 23.82 26.99
N MET A 183 -3.43 22.70 27.67
CA MET A 183 -3.22 22.58 29.12
C MET A 183 -1.76 22.76 29.51
N TRP A 184 -0.84 22.06 28.83
CA TRP A 184 0.60 22.15 29.11
C TRP A 184 1.20 23.50 28.78
N GLU A 185 0.73 24.18 27.72
CA GLU A 185 1.14 25.54 27.41
C GLU A 185 0.80 26.48 28.57
N GLN A 186 -0.40 26.37 29.14
CA GLN A 186 -0.80 27.18 30.29
C GLN A 186 0.01 26.86 31.56
N ILE A 187 0.27 25.57 31.82
CA ILE A 187 1.10 25.13 32.97
C ILE A 187 2.52 25.71 32.85
N ALA A 188 3.15 25.61 31.67
CA ALA A 188 4.48 26.14 31.44
C ALA A 188 4.53 27.67 31.62
N ILE A 189 3.53 28.40 31.11
CA ILE A 189 3.39 29.85 31.31
C ILE A 189 3.29 30.20 32.80
N ASN A 190 2.43 29.49 33.55
CA ASN A 190 2.24 29.74 34.98
C ASN A 190 3.51 29.45 35.80
N ALA A 191 4.34 28.50 35.35
CA ALA A 191 5.65 28.20 35.94
C ALA A 191 6.76 29.18 35.50
N GLY A 192 6.44 30.18 34.67
CA GLY A 192 7.41 31.17 34.20
C GLY A 192 8.35 30.69 33.09
N MET A 193 7.99 29.61 32.39
CA MET A 193 8.75 29.13 31.22
C MET A 193 8.55 30.05 30.01
N LYS A 194 9.57 30.14 29.16
CA LYS A 194 9.55 30.94 27.92
C LYS A 194 8.69 30.27 26.85
N GLN A 195 8.84 28.96 26.66
CA GLN A 195 8.16 28.23 25.60
C GLN A 195 8.05 26.75 25.92
N LEU A 196 6.86 26.17 25.80
CA LEU A 196 6.67 24.72 25.82
C LEU A 196 7.34 24.10 24.58
N ILE A 197 8.12 23.04 24.78
CA ILE A 197 8.73 22.26 23.70
C ILE A 197 7.82 21.09 23.33
N GLY A 198 7.36 20.35 24.34
CA GLY A 198 6.46 19.22 24.15
C GLY A 198 6.40 18.33 25.39
N TYR A 199 5.61 17.26 25.30
CA TYR A 199 5.34 16.37 26.43
C TYR A 199 5.30 14.90 25.96
N GLY A 200 5.75 14.00 26.83
CA GLY A 200 5.54 12.56 26.72
C GLY A 200 4.44 12.09 27.67
N THR A 201 4.52 10.83 28.06
CA THR A 201 3.61 10.18 29.01
C THR A 201 3.80 10.72 30.43
N VAL A 202 5.06 10.91 30.86
CA VAL A 202 5.41 11.34 32.24
C VAL A 202 6.25 12.62 32.28
N GLU A 203 7.13 12.83 31.30
CA GLU A 203 8.02 13.99 31.26
C GLU A 203 7.48 15.08 30.33
N THR A 204 7.56 16.35 30.76
CA THR A 204 7.21 17.52 29.94
C THR A 204 8.38 18.50 29.87
N TYR A 205 8.58 19.12 28.71
CA TYR A 205 9.75 19.94 28.40
C TYR A 205 9.38 21.35 27.98
N ALA A 206 10.20 22.29 28.43
CA ALA A 206 10.08 23.69 28.08
C ALA A 206 11.46 24.35 28.08
N TYR A 207 11.59 25.47 27.38
CA TYR A 207 12.70 26.40 27.60
C TYR A 207 12.32 27.41 28.68
N ASN A 208 13.25 27.70 29.59
CA ASN A 208 13.11 28.85 30.50
C ASN A 208 13.55 30.16 29.82
N ASN A 209 13.52 31.27 30.55
CA ASN A 209 13.92 32.59 30.03
C ASN A 209 15.43 32.74 29.77
N GLU A 210 16.24 31.77 30.18
CA GLU A 210 17.69 31.69 29.94
C GLU A 210 18.02 30.69 28.82
N ASP A 211 17.01 30.25 28.04
CA ASP A 211 17.15 29.26 26.96
C ASP A 211 17.69 27.89 27.43
N GLN A 212 17.53 27.56 28.72
CA GLN A 212 17.86 26.24 29.25
C GLN A 212 16.70 25.27 29.05
N LEU A 213 17.03 24.04 28.64
CA LEU A 213 16.07 22.94 28.53
C LEU A 213 15.65 22.47 29.94
N MET A 214 14.39 22.70 30.28
CA MET A 214 13.78 22.32 31.54
C MET A 214 12.89 21.09 31.36
N VAL A 215 12.78 20.29 32.41
CA VAL A 215 11.88 19.13 32.49
C VAL A 215 11.07 19.16 33.78
N SER A 216 9.78 18.83 33.66
CA SER A 216 8.89 18.49 34.77
C SER A 216 8.50 17.02 34.72
N ARG A 217 8.38 16.40 35.91
CA ARG A 217 8.05 14.98 36.11
C ARG A 217 6.88 14.77 37.08
N ASP A 218 6.26 15.86 37.50
CA ASP A 218 5.26 15.93 38.56
C ASP A 218 4.08 16.82 38.13
N ASN A 219 3.66 16.68 36.87
CA ASN A 219 2.54 17.43 36.28
C ASN A 219 2.73 18.96 36.26
N GLY A 220 3.97 19.43 36.17
CA GLY A 220 4.30 20.85 36.04
C GLY A 220 4.50 21.59 37.36
N GLU A 221 4.43 20.91 38.49
CA GLU A 221 4.62 21.49 39.83
C GLU A 221 6.09 21.95 40.03
N THR A 222 7.05 21.13 39.60
CA THR A 222 8.48 21.48 39.63
C THR A 222 9.15 21.34 38.27
N TRP A 223 10.11 22.23 38.01
CA TRP A 223 10.89 22.28 36.79
C TRP A 223 12.38 22.32 37.13
N THR A 224 13.16 21.45 36.50
CA THR A 224 14.61 21.35 36.70
C THR A 224 15.32 21.31 35.36
N ALA A 225 16.56 21.80 35.28
CA ALA A 225 17.36 21.67 34.07
C ALA A 225 17.57 20.18 33.75
N ASP A 226 17.31 19.78 32.49
CA ASP A 226 17.47 18.39 32.08
C ASP A 226 18.92 18.09 31.69
N SER A 227 19.30 16.81 31.75
CA SER A 227 20.67 16.39 31.44
C SER A 227 20.89 16.28 29.93
N LEU A 228 22.02 16.80 29.46
CA LEU A 228 22.49 16.71 28.07
C LEU A 228 23.80 15.91 28.00
N ASP A 229 24.06 15.21 26.90
CA ASP A 229 25.37 14.58 26.65
C ASP A 229 26.39 15.48 25.95
N GLU A 230 25.92 16.61 25.43
CA GLU A 230 26.70 17.67 24.78
C GLU A 230 26.35 19.06 25.33
N ASP A 231 27.15 20.05 24.97
CA ASP A 231 27.00 21.45 25.36
C ASP A 231 25.63 22.01 24.91
N ALA A 232 24.97 22.74 25.82
CA ALA A 232 23.65 23.33 25.58
C ALA A 232 23.60 24.29 24.37
N THR A 233 24.75 24.81 23.94
CA THR A 233 24.87 25.61 22.69
C THR A 233 24.47 24.85 21.43
N TRP A 234 24.37 23.51 21.48
CA TRP A 234 23.87 22.67 20.38
C TRP A 234 22.35 22.46 20.38
N LEU A 235 21.61 22.95 21.37
CA LEU A 235 20.15 22.86 21.39
C LEU A 235 19.52 23.70 20.26
N PRO A 236 18.39 23.28 19.67
CA PRO A 236 17.70 24.11 18.67
C PRO A 236 17.29 25.46 19.24
N THR A 237 17.53 26.53 18.49
CA THR A 237 17.19 27.91 18.86
C THR A 237 16.03 28.46 18.04
N GLU A 238 15.79 27.91 16.85
CA GLU A 238 14.78 28.38 15.90
C GLU A 238 14.14 27.20 15.17
N ASN A 239 12.93 27.40 14.64
CA ASN A 239 12.23 26.43 13.77
C ASN A 239 12.34 24.99 14.29
N PHE A 240 12.05 24.80 15.58
CA PHE A 240 12.16 23.51 16.22
C PHE A 240 10.81 22.88 16.45
N ALA A 241 10.79 21.55 16.41
CA ALA A 241 9.63 20.74 16.69
C ALA A 241 10.02 19.57 17.58
N PHE A 242 9.01 19.04 18.26
CA PHE A 242 9.13 17.92 19.17
C PHE A 242 8.09 16.86 18.81
N VAL A 243 8.47 15.61 18.95
CA VAL A 243 7.53 14.49 18.89
C VAL A 243 7.92 13.45 19.94
N SER A 244 6.91 12.88 20.61
CA SER A 244 7.08 11.79 21.56
C SER A 244 6.14 10.64 21.23
N TRP A 245 6.59 9.41 21.44
CA TRP A 245 5.75 8.23 21.32
C TRP A 245 6.22 7.12 22.27
N PRO A 246 5.32 6.26 22.76
CA PRO A 246 5.68 5.14 23.62
C PRO A 246 6.54 4.12 22.86
N PHE A 247 7.50 3.52 23.54
CA PHE A 247 8.35 2.49 22.96
C PHE A 247 7.58 1.17 22.87
N ALA A 248 7.47 0.57 21.69
CA ALA A 248 6.62 -0.60 21.48
C ALA A 248 6.99 -1.83 22.34
N ALA A 249 8.24 -1.90 22.84
CA ALA A 249 8.73 -3.02 23.65
C ALA A 249 8.61 -2.80 25.17
N ASN A 250 8.25 -1.61 25.64
CA ASN A 250 8.14 -1.29 27.07
C ASN A 250 7.04 -0.23 27.30
N ASP A 251 6.08 -0.54 28.18
CA ASP A 251 4.96 0.34 28.52
C ASP A 251 5.35 1.52 29.43
N SER A 252 6.60 1.52 29.90
CA SER A 252 7.16 2.52 30.81
C SER A 252 8.27 3.36 30.17
N THR A 253 8.32 3.40 28.84
CA THR A 253 9.34 4.14 28.09
C THR A 253 8.71 4.96 26.98
N ASP A 254 9.11 6.22 26.86
CA ASP A 254 8.84 7.02 25.65
C ASP A 254 10.15 7.28 24.89
N TYR A 255 10.04 7.29 23.57
CA TYR A 255 11.06 7.91 22.72
C TYR A 255 10.67 9.36 22.46
N GLN A 256 11.65 10.25 22.56
CA GLN A 256 11.47 11.68 22.38
C GLN A 256 12.48 12.19 21.38
N LEU A 257 12.02 13.05 20.49
CA LEU A 257 12.84 13.64 19.45
C LEU A 257 12.58 15.15 19.41
N LEU A 258 13.65 15.92 19.54
CA LEU A 258 13.67 17.37 19.42
C LEU A 258 14.58 17.73 18.24
N VAL A 259 14.04 18.39 17.23
CA VAL A 259 14.79 18.75 16.02
C VAL A 259 14.56 20.21 15.71
N GLY A 260 15.58 20.92 15.24
CA GLY A 260 15.41 22.27 14.74
C GLY A 260 16.70 22.93 14.29
N VAL A 261 16.63 24.23 14.05
CA VAL A 261 17.75 25.02 13.54
C VAL A 261 18.65 25.47 14.68
N ASN A 262 19.96 25.33 14.45
CA ASN A 262 21.01 25.85 15.32
C ASN A 262 22.18 26.37 14.46
N ASN A 263 22.91 27.38 14.93
CA ASN A 263 23.98 28.04 14.16
C ASN A 263 25.30 27.25 14.08
N ASN A 264 25.50 26.25 14.94
CA ASN A 264 26.67 25.36 14.90
C ASN A 264 26.67 24.44 13.66
N ASN A 265 25.52 24.29 12.99
CA ASN A 265 25.42 23.60 11.71
C ASN A 265 24.91 24.58 10.65
N SER A 266 25.56 24.71 9.49
CA SER A 266 25.11 25.64 8.43
C SER A 266 24.07 25.06 7.47
N THR A 267 23.90 23.73 7.44
CA THR A 267 23.13 23.04 6.39
C THR A 267 22.02 22.14 6.92
N ALA A 268 22.20 21.53 8.09
CA ALA A 268 21.27 20.60 8.68
C ALA A 268 20.62 21.17 9.95
N CYS A 269 19.41 20.69 10.25
CA CYS A 269 18.87 20.77 11.59
C CYS A 269 19.71 19.92 12.54
N VAL A 270 19.83 20.36 13.80
CA VAL A 270 20.37 19.54 14.89
C VAL A 270 19.25 18.62 15.40
N VAL A 271 19.61 17.39 15.75
CA VAL A 271 18.68 16.35 16.18
C VAL A 271 19.09 15.86 17.55
N TRP A 272 18.21 16.03 18.53
CA TRP A 272 18.37 15.52 19.88
C TRP A 272 17.34 14.43 20.13
N ARG A 273 17.76 13.35 20.79
CA ARG A 273 16.86 12.28 21.22
C ARG A 273 16.96 12.02 22.71
N LYS A 274 15.90 11.49 23.30
CA LYS A 274 15.90 10.95 24.65
C LYS A 274 15.04 9.71 24.73
N ILE A 275 15.49 8.72 25.50
CA ILE A 275 14.71 7.54 25.88
C ILE A 275 14.23 7.77 27.30
N ALA A 276 13.02 8.29 27.47
CA ALA A 276 12.46 8.60 28.78
C ALA A 276 11.90 7.34 29.43
N GLU A 277 12.68 6.76 30.33
CA GLU A 277 12.32 5.56 31.08
C GLU A 277 11.77 5.96 32.46
N TYR A 278 10.53 5.57 32.74
CA TYR A 278 9.81 5.94 33.96
C TYR A 278 9.29 4.73 34.74
N SER A 279 9.81 3.52 34.47
CA SER A 279 9.59 2.39 35.37
C SER A 279 10.14 2.66 36.78
N LYS A 280 9.56 1.96 37.75
CA LYS A 280 9.94 2.10 39.16
C LYS A 280 11.44 1.87 39.35
N HIS A 281 12.12 2.81 40.02
CA HIS A 281 13.56 2.82 40.29
C HIS A 281 14.48 3.12 39.11
N SER A 282 13.92 3.49 37.95
CA SER A 282 14.73 3.98 36.85
C SER A 282 15.33 5.34 37.16
N MET A 283 16.56 5.54 36.71
CA MET A 283 17.22 6.84 36.79
C MET A 283 16.82 7.68 35.58
N PRO A 284 16.66 9.00 35.74
CA PRO A 284 16.42 9.89 34.61
C PRO A 284 17.50 9.71 33.54
N SER A 285 17.07 9.52 32.30
CA SER A 285 17.96 9.51 31.15
C SER A 285 18.36 10.94 30.76
N LYS A 286 19.29 11.05 29.81
CA LYS A 286 19.75 12.33 29.26
C LYS A 286 19.41 12.45 27.79
N TRP A 287 19.34 13.68 27.32
CA TRP A 287 19.30 14.00 25.90
C TRP A 287 20.64 13.68 25.24
N VAL A 288 20.55 13.12 24.04
CA VAL A 288 21.69 12.70 23.23
C VAL A 288 21.64 13.42 21.88
N LEU A 289 22.69 14.17 21.56
CA LEU A 289 22.86 14.77 20.24
C LEU A 289 23.20 13.69 19.21
N ILE A 290 22.43 13.62 18.12
CA ILE A 290 22.71 12.71 17.00
C ILE A 290 23.72 13.37 16.06
N PRO A 291 24.93 12.81 15.87
CA PRO A 291 25.97 13.45 15.06
C PRO A 291 25.60 13.52 13.57
N THR A 292 25.48 14.73 13.03
CA THR A 292 25.11 14.90 11.60
C THR A 292 26.20 14.43 10.63
N ALA A 293 27.47 14.44 11.04
CA ALA A 293 28.61 14.08 10.18
C ALA A 293 28.61 12.60 9.77
N ASP A 294 28.01 11.72 10.58
CA ASP A 294 28.05 10.28 10.40
C ASP A 294 27.04 9.76 9.36
N HIS A 295 26.22 10.64 8.77
CA HIS A 295 25.03 10.26 7.99
C HIS A 295 25.06 10.75 6.53
N GLY A 296 26.21 11.27 6.07
CA GLY A 296 26.44 11.67 4.69
C GLY A 296 25.43 12.72 4.20
N LYS A 297 24.66 12.40 3.15
CA LYS A 297 23.64 13.28 2.56
C LYS A 297 22.23 13.10 3.14
N TYR A 298 22.05 12.26 4.16
CA TYR A 298 20.74 11.90 4.71
C TYR A 298 20.42 12.61 6.03
N TYR A 299 20.97 13.80 6.23
CA TYR A 299 20.57 14.69 7.32
C TYR A 299 19.24 15.38 6.99
N LEU A 300 18.53 15.88 8.01
CA LEU A 300 17.40 16.78 7.80
C LEU A 300 17.93 18.17 7.46
N PRO A 301 17.66 18.73 6.26
CA PRO A 301 18.11 20.07 5.92
C PRO A 301 17.49 21.11 6.85
N LYS A 302 18.18 22.25 7.06
CA LYS A 302 17.55 23.41 7.68
C LYS A 302 16.30 23.82 6.90
N MET A 303 15.24 24.15 7.62
CA MET A 303 14.00 24.61 7.04
C MET A 303 13.25 25.54 8.00
N ASP A 304 12.41 26.39 7.43
CA ASP A 304 11.49 27.22 8.18
C ASP A 304 10.21 26.47 8.50
N ASN A 305 9.59 26.83 9.64
CA ASN A 305 8.34 26.25 10.13
C ASN A 305 8.34 24.71 10.13
N LEU A 306 9.37 24.14 10.77
CA LEU A 306 9.48 22.71 10.95
C LEU A 306 8.33 22.17 11.80
N ASN A 307 7.68 21.13 11.29
CA ASN A 307 6.74 20.29 12.01
C ASN A 307 7.31 18.88 12.11
N LEU A 308 7.10 18.22 13.24
CA LEU A 308 7.46 16.82 13.47
C LEU A 308 6.24 16.04 13.92
N VAL A 309 5.93 14.95 13.22
CA VAL A 309 4.78 14.09 13.54
C VAL A 309 5.13 12.63 13.41
N ARG A 310 4.42 11.79 14.17
CA ARG A 310 4.58 10.34 14.16
C ARG A 310 3.49 9.72 13.29
N PHE A 311 3.85 9.15 12.15
CA PHE A 311 2.88 8.62 11.19
C PHE A 311 3.36 7.29 10.60
N ASN A 312 2.51 6.26 10.60
CA ASN A 312 2.78 4.92 10.03
C ASN A 312 4.18 4.37 10.34
N SER A 313 4.48 4.21 11.63
CA SER A 313 5.77 3.65 12.08
C SER A 313 7.04 4.45 11.69
N ALA A 314 6.91 5.62 11.03
CA ALA A 314 7.98 6.59 10.80
C ALA A 314 7.76 7.94 11.53
N VAL A 315 8.82 8.74 11.61
CA VAL A 315 8.75 10.17 11.95
C VAL A 315 8.79 10.97 10.65
N LEU A 316 7.87 11.91 10.50
CA LEU A 316 7.82 12.83 9.36
C LEU A 316 8.25 14.22 9.82
N ALA A 317 9.10 14.86 9.02
CA ALA A 317 9.45 16.26 9.12
C ALA A 317 8.91 17.01 7.91
N ILE A 318 8.18 18.09 8.16
CA ILE A 318 7.51 18.91 7.14
C ILE A 318 7.82 20.37 7.44
N GLY A 319 8.36 21.08 6.46
CA GLY A 319 8.58 22.53 6.54
C GLY A 319 8.05 23.22 5.28
N THR A 320 8.51 24.44 5.05
CA THR A 320 8.06 25.27 3.91
C THR A 320 8.62 24.85 2.55
N ASP A 321 9.52 23.87 2.50
CA ASP A 321 10.28 23.46 1.31
C ASP A 321 9.54 22.48 0.36
N LYS A 322 8.23 22.29 0.57
CA LYS A 322 7.34 21.41 -0.20
C LYS A 322 7.68 19.92 -0.13
N LYS A 323 8.47 19.48 0.85
CA LYS A 323 8.87 18.08 0.98
C LYS A 323 8.43 17.51 2.33
N ILE A 324 8.13 16.21 2.30
CA ILE A 324 8.02 15.41 3.51
C ILE A 324 9.29 14.57 3.63
N TYR A 325 10.07 14.84 4.67
CA TYR A 325 11.23 14.03 5.03
C TYR A 325 10.80 12.94 6.00
N VAL A 326 11.25 11.71 5.74
CA VAL A 326 10.86 10.53 6.48
C VAL A 326 12.07 9.95 7.17
N SER A 327 11.98 9.78 8.49
CA SER A 327 12.93 8.97 9.26
C SER A 327 12.26 7.67 9.72
N ARG A 328 12.86 6.55 9.35
CA ARG A 328 12.44 5.20 9.77
C ARG A 328 13.34 4.63 10.88
N ASP A 329 14.38 5.36 11.23
CA ASP A 329 15.42 5.01 12.20
C ASP A 329 15.46 6.03 13.35
N GLN A 330 14.30 6.55 13.72
CA GLN A 330 14.09 7.34 14.94
C GLN A 330 14.90 8.66 14.98
N GLY A 331 15.01 9.33 13.84
CA GLY A 331 15.63 10.65 13.68
C GLY A 331 17.07 10.63 13.16
N ILE A 332 17.66 9.46 12.91
CA ILE A 332 19.07 9.34 12.48
C ILE A 332 19.22 9.75 11.01
N THR A 333 18.43 9.18 10.10
CA THR A 333 18.45 9.52 8.67
C THR A 333 17.09 10.00 8.17
N TRP A 334 17.15 10.93 7.21
CA TRP A 334 15.99 11.61 6.64
C TRP A 334 16.01 11.51 5.12
N LYS A 335 14.91 11.01 4.55
CA LYS A 335 14.79 10.76 3.11
C LYS A 335 13.42 11.20 2.62
N THR A 336 13.36 11.75 1.42
CA THR A 336 12.09 11.95 0.70
C THR A 336 11.73 10.69 -0.07
N SER A 337 10.45 10.54 -0.41
CA SER A 337 9.99 9.46 -1.28
C SER A 337 8.71 9.87 -2.01
N SER A 338 8.39 9.22 -3.11
CA SER A 338 7.10 9.40 -3.81
C SER A 338 5.90 8.88 -3.03
N LYS A 339 6.11 8.10 -1.94
CA LYS A 339 5.05 7.61 -1.04
C LYS A 339 4.48 8.72 -0.16
N TYR A 340 5.34 9.64 0.30
CA TYR A 340 4.97 10.73 1.22
C TYR A 340 5.04 12.08 0.50
N THR A 341 3.90 12.54 -0.01
CA THR A 341 3.75 13.82 -0.71
C THR A 341 2.72 14.70 -0.01
N LEU A 342 2.83 16.02 -0.19
CA LEU A 342 1.78 16.98 0.19
C LEU A 342 0.58 16.87 -0.78
N PRO A 343 -0.60 17.43 -0.44
CA PRO A 343 -1.72 17.55 -1.38
C PRO A 343 -1.32 18.36 -2.63
N ASP A 344 -1.77 17.93 -3.81
CA ASP A 344 -1.43 18.61 -5.07
C ASP A 344 -2.09 20.00 -5.16
N GLU A 345 -3.25 20.17 -4.54
CA GLU A 345 -4.04 21.42 -4.52
C GLU A 345 -3.72 22.32 -3.31
N LEU A 346 -2.66 22.01 -2.57
CA LEU A 346 -2.29 22.76 -1.37
C LEU A 346 -1.93 24.23 -1.70
N GLY A 347 -2.64 25.16 -1.06
CA GLY A 347 -2.50 26.60 -1.31
C GLY A 347 -1.28 27.26 -0.67
N THR A 348 -0.74 26.70 0.41
CA THR A 348 0.47 27.19 1.09
C THR A 348 1.36 26.06 1.60
N ASN A 349 2.67 26.29 1.74
CA ASN A 349 3.58 25.36 2.44
C ASN A 349 3.89 25.82 3.87
N ASN A 350 3.36 26.98 4.28
CA ASN A 350 3.42 27.40 5.67
C ASN A 350 2.32 26.64 6.43
N LEU A 351 2.69 25.50 7.00
CA LEU A 351 1.73 24.52 7.53
C LEU A 351 1.90 24.30 9.02
N SER A 352 0.83 23.88 9.67
CA SER A 352 0.91 23.10 10.91
C SER A 352 0.51 21.65 10.61
N ALA A 353 1.22 20.69 11.20
CA ALA A 353 0.94 19.26 11.02
C ALA A 353 0.67 18.57 12.36
N THR A 354 -0.28 17.64 12.39
CA THR A 354 -0.54 16.76 13.55
C THR A 354 -1.05 15.39 13.08
N THR A 355 -1.05 14.40 13.95
CA THR A 355 -1.69 13.10 13.70
C THR A 355 -2.78 12.83 14.73
N ASP A 356 -3.78 12.03 14.36
CA ASP A 356 -4.83 11.58 15.28
C ASP A 356 -4.68 10.09 15.64
N ASP A 357 -5.52 9.64 16.58
CA ASP A 357 -5.52 8.26 17.07
C ASP A 357 -6.06 7.26 16.03
N ASP A 358 -6.78 7.74 15.00
CA ASP A 358 -7.25 6.94 13.87
C ASP A 358 -6.15 6.74 12.80
N GLY A 359 -4.96 7.31 13.01
CA GLY A 359 -3.80 7.15 12.14
C GLY A 359 -3.80 8.07 10.92
N TYR A 360 -4.55 9.16 10.94
CA TYR A 360 -4.54 10.19 9.91
C TYR A 360 -3.47 11.26 10.17
N LEU A 361 -2.89 11.77 9.09
CA LEU A 361 -2.06 12.97 9.09
C LEU A 361 -2.92 14.18 8.74
N TRP A 362 -2.90 15.21 9.58
CA TRP A 362 -3.62 16.45 9.35
C TRP A 362 -2.64 17.58 9.03
N LEU A 363 -2.97 18.36 8.02
CA LEU A 363 -2.26 19.59 7.66
C LEU A 363 -3.22 20.78 7.71
N VAL A 364 -2.75 21.89 8.27
CA VAL A 364 -3.46 23.17 8.30
C VAL A 364 -2.59 24.24 7.67
N GLY A 365 -3.09 24.90 6.63
CA GLY A 365 -2.43 26.08 6.06
C GLY A 365 -2.52 27.26 7.01
N ILE A 366 -1.38 27.75 7.52
CA ILE A 366 -1.34 28.87 8.46
C ILE A 366 -1.86 30.15 7.80
N ASP A 367 -1.53 30.35 6.52
CA ASP A 367 -1.90 31.57 5.79
C ASP A 367 -3.29 31.46 5.12
N THR A 368 -3.72 30.24 4.80
CA THR A 368 -4.92 29.98 3.98
C THR A 368 -6.10 29.47 4.80
N GLY A 369 -5.85 28.89 5.98
CA GLY A 369 -6.86 28.20 6.79
C GLY A 369 -7.36 26.88 6.19
N GLU A 370 -6.75 26.41 5.09
CA GLU A 370 -7.13 25.14 4.47
C GLU A 370 -6.78 23.96 5.38
N VAL A 371 -7.62 22.93 5.38
CA VAL A 371 -7.42 21.72 6.18
C VAL A 371 -7.39 20.52 5.26
N TRP A 372 -6.39 19.66 5.45
CA TRP A 372 -6.22 18.43 4.69
C TRP A 372 -6.00 17.26 5.63
N ARG A 373 -6.70 16.16 5.36
CA ARG A 373 -6.54 14.88 6.05
C ARG A 373 -5.92 13.88 5.09
N GLY A 374 -4.83 13.25 5.52
CA GLY A 374 -4.02 12.33 4.76
C GLY A 374 -4.00 10.94 5.38
N MET A 375 -4.04 9.92 4.53
CA MET A 375 -3.82 8.53 4.93
C MET A 375 -2.94 7.80 3.92
N ILE A 376 -2.42 6.65 4.33
CA ILE A 376 -1.78 5.70 3.42
C ILE A 376 -2.45 4.35 3.62
N ILE A 377 -2.77 3.70 2.50
CA ILE A 377 -3.13 2.28 2.45
C ILE A 377 -1.86 1.54 2.06
N GLU A 378 -1.33 0.68 2.93
CA GLU A 378 -0.10 -0.09 2.66
C GLU A 378 -0.32 -1.27 1.72
#